data_AF-A0A1H8PJS5-F1
#
_entry.id   AF-A0A1H8PJS5-F1
#
_cell.length_a   1.000
_cell.length_b   1.000
_cell.length_c   1.000
_cell.angle_alpha   90.00
_cell.angle_beta   90.00
_cell.angle_gamma   90.00
#
_symmetry.space_group_name_H-M   'P 1'
#
loop_
_entity.id
_entity.type
_entity.pdbx_description
1 polymer ?
#
loop_
_entity_poly.entity_id
_entity_poly.type
_entity_poly.pdbx_seq_one_letter_code
_entity_poly.pdbx_strand_id
1 'polypeptide(L)'
;MNHPPALPTGPRKPANLSLDTQLLAEARGLGINLSRAAEAGLRDAVREARAEQWKRENAQALEASNAWVQEHDLPLARYRPF
;
A
#
# COMPACT_ATOMS: atom_id res chain seq x y z
N MET A 1 -2.27 -15.34 8.14
CA MET A 1 -1.54 -14.84 6.95
C MET A 1 -1.05 -13.44 7.30
N ASN A 2 0.26 -13.17 7.19
CA ASN A 2 0.79 -11.85 7.51
C ASN A 2 0.26 -10.84 6.48
N HIS A 3 -0.40 -9.78 6.93
CA HIS A 3 -0.86 -8.70 6.05
C HIS A 3 0.27 -7.70 5.79
N PRO A 4 0.25 -6.95 4.67
CA PRO A 4 1.19 -5.85 4.48
C PRO A 4 1.08 -4.88 5.66
N PRO A 5 2.21 -4.43 6.23
CA PRO A 5 2.20 -3.61 7.44
C PRO A 5 1.46 -2.30 7.21
N ALA A 6 0.63 -1.92 8.19
CA ALA A 6 -0.09 -0.66 8.17
C ALA A 6 0.87 0.54 8.04
N LEU A 7 0.36 1.63 7.45
CA LEU A 7 1.13 2.86 7.30
C LEU A 7 1.40 3.50 8.67
N PRO A 8 2.61 4.04 8.92
CA PRO A 8 2.94 4.68 10.17
C PRO A 8 2.11 5.97 10.37
N THR A 9 1.65 6.19 11.60
CA THR A 9 0.97 7.41 12.02
C THR A 9 1.87 8.20 12.95
N GLY A 10 2.03 9.51 12.72
CA GLY A 10 2.90 10.35 13.53
C GLY A 10 2.67 11.85 13.31
N PRO A 11 3.30 12.72 14.11
CA PRO A 11 3.17 14.16 13.99
C PRO A 11 3.68 14.65 12.63
N ARG A 12 2.99 15.64 12.05
CA ARG A 12 3.38 16.24 10.77
C ARG A 12 4.63 17.09 10.96
N LYS A 13 5.63 16.87 10.10
CA LYS A 13 6.83 17.70 10.00
C LYS A 13 6.78 18.49 8.70
N PRO A 14 7.06 19.82 8.70
CA PRO A 14 7.19 20.58 7.48
C PRO A 14 8.30 20.01 6.59
N ALA A 15 8.03 19.90 5.28
CA ALA A 15 8.99 19.47 4.28
C ALA A 15 9.03 20.50 3.15
N ASN A 16 10.23 20.90 2.74
CA ASN A 16 10.42 21.72 1.54
C ASN A 16 10.47 20.80 0.33
N LEU A 17 9.59 21.05 -0.65
CA LEU A 17 9.44 20.24 -1.86
C LEU A 17 9.48 21.17 -3.07
N SER A 18 10.14 20.73 -4.13
CA SER A 18 10.09 21.40 -5.44
C SER A 18 8.96 20.79 -6.25
N LEU A 19 7.98 21.60 -6.62
CA LEU A 19 6.81 21.20 -7.42
C LEU A 19 6.67 22.14 -8.62
N ASP A 20 5.99 21.66 -9.66
CA ASP A 20 5.70 22.46 -10.84
C ASP A 20 4.92 23.73 -10.48
N THR A 21 5.39 24.87 -10.97
CA THR A 21 4.85 26.18 -10.61
C THR A 21 3.49 26.46 -11.24
N GLN A 22 3.21 25.89 -12.42
CA GLN A 22 1.91 26.03 -13.07
C GLN A 22 0.85 25.20 -12.33
N LEU A 23 1.20 23.97 -11.95
CA LEU A 23 0.35 23.11 -11.14
C LEU A 23 0.04 23.72 -9.77
N LEU A 24 1.04 24.35 -9.14
CA LEU A 24 0.84 25.08 -7.88
C LEU A 24 -0.11 26.28 -8.04
N ALA A 25 0.03 27.02 -9.14
CA ALA A 25 -0.86 28.16 -9.43
C ALA A 25 -2.29 27.70 -9.68
N GLU A 26 -2.47 26.63 -10.45
CA GLU A 26 -3.77 26.02 -10.72
C GLU A 26 -4.42 25.49 -9.43
N ALA A 27 -3.67 24.72 -8.63
CA ALA A 27 -4.17 24.20 -7.36
C ALA A 27 -4.60 25.32 -6.40
N ARG A 28 -3.87 26.44 -6.35
CA ARG A 28 -4.26 27.63 -5.59
C ARG A 28 -5.53 28.29 -6.16
N GLY A 29 -5.62 28.42 -7.48
CA GLY A 29 -6.81 28.95 -8.16
C GLY A 29 -8.07 28.12 -7.89
N LEU A 30 -7.90 26.81 -7.72
CA LEU A 30 -8.97 25.87 -7.38
C LEU A 30 -9.23 25.72 -5.87
N GLY A 31 -8.49 26.42 -5.01
CA GLY A 31 -8.64 26.33 -3.55
C GLY A 31 -8.21 24.99 -2.95
N ILE A 32 -7.34 24.23 -3.63
CA ILE A 32 -6.88 22.92 -3.17
C ILE A 32 -5.94 23.09 -1.97
N ASN A 33 -6.19 22.30 -0.92
CA ASN A 33 -5.28 22.23 0.22
C ASN A 33 -4.03 21.40 -0.12
N LEU A 34 -2.95 22.08 -0.51
CA LEU A 34 -1.69 21.49 -0.94
C LEU A 34 -1.12 20.48 0.07
N SER A 35 -1.15 20.80 1.37
CA SER A 35 -0.61 19.90 2.40
C SER A 35 -1.40 18.60 2.45
N ARG A 36 -2.74 18.67 2.36
CA ARG A 36 -3.60 17.49 2.38
C ARG A 36 -3.44 16.65 1.11
N ALA A 37 -3.36 17.30 -0.04
CA ALA A 37 -3.15 16.61 -1.33
C ALA A 37 -1.79 15.92 -1.38
N ALA A 38 -0.73 16.60 -0.96
CA ALA A 38 0.62 16.03 -0.89
C ALA A 38 0.69 14.85 0.10
N GLU A 39 0.06 14.96 1.27
CA GLU A 39 0.02 13.86 2.24
C GLU A 39 -0.74 12.65 1.70
N ALA A 40 -1.87 12.86 1.01
CA ALA A 40 -2.63 11.77 0.39
C ALA A 40 -1.81 11.05 -0.68
N GLY A 41 -1.20 11.79 -1.62
CA GLY A 41 -0.36 11.21 -2.66
C GLY A 41 0.85 10.46 -2.09
N LEU A 42 1.51 11.02 -1.08
CA LEU A 42 2.63 10.35 -0.39
C LEU A 42 2.17 9.06 0.31
N ARG A 43 1.00 9.08 0.95
CA ARG A 43 0.43 7.90 1.63
C ARG A 43 0.18 6.77 0.64
N ASP A 44 -0.40 7.08 -0.51
CA ASP A 44 -0.68 6.10 -1.56
C ASP A 44 0.61 5.51 -2.14
N ALA A 45 1.59 6.35 -2.48
CA ALA A 45 2.89 5.91 -2.99
C ALA A 45 3.64 4.99 -1.99
N VAL A 46 3.62 5.35 -0.70
CA VAL A 46 4.25 4.50 0.34
C VAL A 46 3.51 3.18 0.52
N ARG A 47 2.17 3.19 0.45
CA ARG A 47 1.37 1.96 0.53
C ARG A 47 1.71 1.00 -0.61
N GLU A 48 1.78 1.52 -1.83
CA GLU A 48 2.15 0.73 -3.00
C GLU A 48 3.56 0.16 -2.87
N ALA A 49 4.55 0.99 -2.53
CA ALA A 49 5.92 0.55 -2.34
C ALA A 49 6.04 -0.55 -1.26
N ARG A 50 5.30 -0.42 -0.16
CA ARG A 50 5.25 -1.44 0.91
C ARG A 50 4.55 -2.71 0.47
N ALA A 51 3.47 -2.61 -0.29
CA ALA A 51 2.79 -3.78 -0.82
C ALA A 51 3.70 -4.57 -1.78
N GLU A 52 4.42 -3.88 -2.65
CA GLU A 52 5.40 -4.50 -3.56
C GLU A 52 6.57 -5.12 -2.79
N GLN A 53 7.07 -4.46 -1.75
CA GLN A 53 8.10 -5.03 -0.89
C GLN A 53 7.59 -6.29 -0.18
N TRP A 54 6.40 -6.24 0.40
CA TRP A 54 5.78 -7.38 1.08
C TRP A 54 5.59 -8.56 0.13
N LYS A 55 5.13 -8.32 -1.10
CA LYS A 55 4.99 -9.38 -2.13
C LYS A 55 6.32 -10.05 -2.42
N ARG A 56 7.41 -9.28 -2.58
CA ARG A 56 8.75 -9.83 -2.82
C ARG A 56 9.22 -10.69 -1.65
N GLU A 57 9.02 -10.21 -0.42
CA GLU A 57 9.46 -10.91 0.80
C GLU A 57 8.63 -12.17 1.09
N ASN A 58 7.34 -12.17 0.74
CA ASN A 58 6.43 -13.28 1.03
C ASN A 58 6.26 -14.23 -0.17
N ALA A 59 6.94 -13.98 -1.30
CA ALA A 59 6.84 -14.80 -2.50
C ALA A 59 7.17 -16.28 -2.23
N GLN A 60 8.27 -16.55 -1.50
CA GLN A 60 8.66 -17.92 -1.16
C GLN A 60 7.68 -18.60 -0.19
N ALA A 61 7.13 -17.86 0.77
CA ALA A 61 6.14 -18.38 1.71
C ALA A 61 4.79 -18.67 1.04
N LEU A 62 4.40 -17.84 0.07
CA LEU A 62 3.22 -18.06 -0.77
C LEU A 62 3.41 -19.26 -1.69
N GLU A 63 4.57 -19.41 -2.32
CA GLU A 63 4.87 -20.55 -3.19
C GLU A 63 4.87 -21.88 -2.42
N ALA A 64 5.53 -21.93 -1.25
CA ALA A 64 5.51 -23.09 -0.38
C ALA A 64 4.09 -23.44 0.12
N SER A 65 3.30 -22.42 0.47
CA SER A 65 1.89 -22.60 0.85
C SER A 65 1.05 -23.11 -0.32
N ASN A 66 1.27 -22.60 -1.54
CA ASN A 66 0.55 -23.04 -2.74
C ASN A 66 0.91 -24.48 -3.12
N ALA A 67 2.20 -24.85 -3.06
CA ALA A 67 2.67 -26.20 -3.30
C ALA A 67 2.05 -27.19 -2.31
N TRP A 68 1.99 -26.82 -1.02
CA TRP A 68 1.36 -27.65 0.01
C TRP A 68 -0.14 -27.85 -0.23
N VAL A 69 -0.88 -26.82 -0.66
CA VAL A 69 -2.31 -26.94 -1.01
C VAL A 69 -2.52 -27.79 -2.26
N GLN A 70 -1.61 -27.74 -3.24
CA GLN A 70 -1.68 -28.61 -4.42
C GLN A 70 -1.41 -30.08 -4.09
N GLU A 71 -0.52 -30.35 -3.13
CA GLU A 71 -0.16 -31.72 -2.74
C GLU A 71 -1.16 -32.35 -1.75
N HIS A 72 -1.78 -31.56 -0.88
CA HIS A 72 -2.64 -32.05 0.21
C HIS A 72 -4.14 -31.80 0.03
N ASP A 73 -4.55 -31.21 -1.10
CA ASP A 73 -5.91 -30.71 -1.32
C ASP A 73 -6.31 -29.63 -0.29
N LEU A 74 -7.41 -28.91 -0.52
CA LEU A 74 -7.85 -27.86 0.39
C LEU A 74 -8.33 -28.49 1.72
N PRO A 75 -7.62 -28.31 2.86
CA PRO A 75 -7.91 -29.06 4.10
C PRO A 75 -9.30 -28.78 4.66
N LEU A 76 -9.83 -27.60 4.35
CA LEU A 76 -11.12 -27.11 4.80
C LEU A 76 -12.22 -27.24 3.74
N ALA A 77 -11.94 -27.81 2.56
CA ALA A 77 -12.95 -28.04 1.52
C ALA A 77 -14.14 -28.86 2.04
N ARG A 78 -13.87 -29.81 2.94
CA ARG A 78 -14.87 -30.64 3.63
C ARG A 78 -15.86 -29.87 4.53
N TYR A 79 -15.65 -28.58 4.78
CA TYR A 79 -16.52 -27.75 5.63
C TYR A 79 -17.15 -26.57 4.89
N ARG A 80 -17.01 -26.48 3.56
CA ARG A 80 -17.62 -25.40 2.78
C ARG A 80 -19.11 -25.69 2.56
N PRO A 81 -20.04 -24.91 3.13
CA PRO A 81 -21.46 -25.05 2.82
C PRO A 81 -21.73 -24.67 1.36
N PHE A 82 -22.70 -25.37 0.76
CA PHE A 82 -23.13 -25.25 -0.64
C PHE A 82 -24.04 -24.04 -0.87
#